data_AF-A0A804JE67-F1
#
_entry.id   AF-A0A804JE67-F1
#
_cell.length_a   1.000
_cell.length_b   1.000
_cell.length_c   1.000
_cell.angle_alpha   90.00
_cell.angle_beta   90.00
_cell.angle_gamma   90.00
#
_symmetry.space_group_name_H-M   'P 1'
#
loop_
_entity.id
_entity.type
_entity.pdbx_description
1 polymer ?
#
loop_
_entity_poly.entity_id
_entity_poly.type
_entity_poly.pdbx_seq_one_letter_code
_entity_poly.pdbx_strand_id
1 'polypeptide(L)'
;MHFSADVSIPVPSEFGTFSRLRTMQFVGTERPWLNLYGNRIRPVAPFGSVSSTPFTDPSLIHRCLPDELLLEVFSRMNPYTLGRAACVCRKWRYAIRNPNLWRNACLKIWQASGVETNYRIVHSLYDGSWRKMWVWRPRIRNDGLYVSRNTYIRTGVAEWKVTNPVHVVCYYRYLRFYPSGKFLYKISSQKVKDVVKCMNRASKADCVFKGDYILTEDQVETALLYPGLRYTLLRMRLRLRGTTLGANNRLDVLKLVTTGVNESEVRNHGDDMLGIVEGWEEDETHDPDVPAISHGRGLTPFVFVSFEEAETSVLNLPVDKMDYFVPG
;
A
#
# COMPACT_ATOMS: atom_id res chain seq x y z
N MET A 1 -50.91 13.18 -72.04
CA MET A 1 -52.11 13.75 -71.40
C MET A 1 -52.09 13.39 -69.93
N HIS A 2 -52.65 14.28 -69.11
CA HIS A 2 -52.73 14.34 -67.66
C HIS A 2 -52.82 13.04 -66.81
N PHE A 3 -52.55 13.30 -65.51
CA PHE A 3 -52.93 12.61 -64.27
C PHE A 3 -51.89 11.56 -63.80
N SER A 4 -51.53 11.42 -62.53
CA SER A 4 -52.02 11.88 -61.23
C SER A 4 -50.94 11.40 -60.23
N ALA A 5 -50.46 12.19 -59.27
CA ALA A 5 -51.01 12.42 -57.93
C ALA A 5 -50.05 11.84 -56.88
N ASP A 6 -49.76 12.69 -55.89
CA ASP A 6 -48.99 12.42 -54.69
C ASP A 6 -49.50 11.21 -53.90
N VAL A 7 -48.56 10.41 -53.38
CA VAL A 7 -48.77 9.65 -52.14
C VAL A 7 -47.63 10.03 -51.19
N SER A 8 -47.87 11.08 -50.41
CA SER A 8 -47.08 11.43 -49.24
C SER A 8 -47.46 10.51 -48.07
N ILE A 9 -46.55 9.63 -47.66
CA ILE A 9 -46.64 8.95 -46.36
C ILE A 9 -45.90 9.84 -45.35
N PRO A 10 -46.53 10.28 -44.24
CA PRO A 10 -45.83 11.06 -43.24
C PRO A 10 -44.90 10.13 -42.45
N VAL A 11 -43.59 10.29 -42.63
CA VAL A 11 -42.59 9.65 -41.77
C VAL A 11 -42.51 10.45 -40.45
N PRO A 12 -42.57 9.81 -39.28
CA PRO A 12 -42.44 10.46 -37.98
C PRO A 12 -41.11 11.23 -37.85
N SER A 13 -41.16 12.36 -37.14
CA SER A 13 -40.11 13.37 -37.00
C SER A 13 -38.93 12.95 -36.11
N GLU A 14 -38.35 11.77 -36.30
CA GLU A 14 -37.25 11.27 -35.43
C GLU A 14 -35.91 10.99 -36.13
N PHE A 15 -35.75 11.33 -37.41
CA PHE A 15 -34.45 11.18 -38.11
C PHE A 15 -33.82 12.51 -38.55
N GLY A 16 -33.95 13.55 -37.72
CA GLY A 16 -33.44 14.90 -37.99
C GLY A 16 -32.00 15.20 -37.53
N THR A 17 -31.26 14.25 -36.94
CA THR A 17 -30.00 14.61 -36.25
C THR A 17 -28.72 14.08 -36.91
N PHE A 18 -28.81 13.14 -37.86
CA PHE A 18 -27.62 12.52 -38.44
C PHE A 18 -27.00 13.25 -39.65
N SER A 19 -27.64 14.30 -40.17
CA SER A 19 -27.14 15.07 -41.34
C SER A 19 -26.25 16.27 -40.98
N ARG A 20 -25.90 16.47 -39.70
CA ARG A 20 -25.00 17.56 -39.25
C ARG A 20 -23.53 17.18 -39.10
N LEU A 21 -23.11 15.98 -39.51
CA LEU A 21 -21.70 15.62 -39.56
C LEU A 21 -21.03 16.16 -40.84
N ARG A 22 -21.10 17.48 -41.04
CA ARG A 22 -20.12 18.19 -41.86
C ARG A 22 -18.84 18.27 -41.04
N THR A 23 -17.81 17.60 -41.52
CA THR A 23 -16.38 17.86 -41.27
C THR A 23 -16.10 18.61 -39.97
N MET A 24 -16.19 17.91 -38.83
CA MET A 24 -15.51 18.38 -37.62
C MET A 24 -14.03 18.38 -37.95
N GLN A 25 -13.49 19.56 -38.26
CA GLN A 25 -12.07 19.83 -38.13
C GLN A 25 -11.66 19.28 -36.77
N PHE A 26 -10.62 18.46 -36.73
CA PHE A 26 -10.03 17.99 -35.48
C PHE A 26 -9.93 19.20 -34.56
N VAL A 27 -10.77 19.25 -33.52
CA VAL A 27 -10.63 20.23 -32.46
C VAL A 27 -9.22 20.00 -31.96
N GLY A 28 -8.34 20.95 -32.24
CA GLY A 28 -6.97 20.88 -31.75
C GLY A 28 -7.09 20.63 -30.26
N THR A 29 -6.68 19.45 -29.81
CA THR A 29 -6.62 19.17 -28.38
C THR A 29 -5.45 19.99 -27.88
N GLU A 30 -5.66 21.30 -27.68
CA GLU A 30 -4.78 22.10 -26.85
C GLU A 30 -4.83 21.45 -25.49
N ARG A 31 -3.82 20.63 -25.23
CA ARG A 31 -3.63 19.95 -23.96
C ARG A 31 -3.14 21.02 -23.00
N PRO A 32 -3.98 21.57 -22.11
CA PRO A 32 -3.64 22.78 -21.37
C PRO A 32 -2.43 22.57 -20.45
N TRP A 33 -2.11 21.31 -20.13
CA TRP A 33 -0.93 20.93 -19.35
C TRP A 33 0.39 21.02 -20.13
N LEU A 34 0.39 21.04 -21.47
CA LEU A 34 1.60 21.29 -22.24
C LEU A 34 2.13 22.72 -22.00
N ASN A 35 1.22 23.66 -21.75
CA ASN A 35 1.56 25.04 -21.40
C ASN A 35 2.16 25.17 -19.98
N LEU A 36 2.22 24.09 -19.20
CA LEU A 36 2.87 24.08 -17.88
C LEU A 36 4.36 23.73 -17.96
N TYR A 37 4.85 23.16 -19.07
CA TYR A 37 6.27 22.84 -19.24
C TYR A 37 7.09 24.12 -19.40
N GLY A 38 8.22 24.22 -18.68
CA GLY A 38 9.14 25.37 -18.75
C GLY A 38 8.73 26.59 -17.91
N ASN A 39 7.54 26.60 -17.32
CA ASN A 39 7.08 27.71 -16.48
C ASN A 39 7.47 27.50 -14.99
N ARG A 40 8.36 28.36 -14.48
CA ARG A 40 8.80 28.34 -13.08
C ARG A 40 7.70 28.91 -12.15
N ILE A 41 6.96 28.03 -11.50
CA ILE A 41 5.89 28.41 -10.55
C ILE A 41 6.51 28.97 -9.26
N ARG A 42 6.17 30.20 -8.88
CA ARG A 42 6.58 30.81 -7.61
C ARG A 42 5.71 30.29 -6.44
N PRO A 43 6.27 30.06 -5.24
CA PRO A 43 5.50 29.68 -4.05
C PRO A 43 4.43 30.73 -3.72
N VAL A 44 3.21 30.28 -3.41
CA VAL A 44 2.01 31.12 -3.27
C VAL A 44 1.95 31.83 -1.89
N ALA A 45 1.64 33.12 -1.88
CA ALA A 45 1.35 33.92 -0.68
C ALA A 45 -0.10 33.67 -0.16
N PRO A 46 -0.43 33.98 1.11
CA PRO A 46 -1.51 33.34 1.84
C PRO A 46 -2.93 33.67 1.37
N PHE A 47 -3.79 32.65 1.40
CA PHE A 47 -5.25 32.77 1.33
C PHE A 47 -5.78 33.41 2.62
N GLY A 48 -6.59 34.46 2.48
CA GLY A 48 -7.29 35.13 3.60
C GLY A 48 -6.86 36.57 3.87
N SER A 49 -6.76 37.42 2.85
CA SER A 49 -6.85 38.86 3.06
C SER A 49 -8.31 39.26 2.92
N VAL A 50 -8.87 39.88 3.95
CA VAL A 50 -10.16 40.60 3.91
C VAL A 50 -10.00 41.94 3.17
N SER A 51 -9.10 41.99 2.19
CA SER A 51 -8.81 43.19 1.42
C SER A 51 -9.85 43.34 0.32
N SER A 52 -10.30 44.57 0.10
CA SER A 52 -11.17 45.00 -1.00
C SER A 52 -10.59 44.80 -2.40
N THR A 53 -9.40 44.20 -2.51
CA THR A 53 -8.72 43.91 -3.77
C THR A 53 -9.02 42.49 -4.25
N PRO A 54 -9.30 42.30 -5.55
CA PRO A 54 -9.55 40.97 -6.11
C PRO A 54 -8.30 40.09 -5.93
N PHE A 55 -8.40 39.08 -5.06
CA PHE A 55 -7.36 38.08 -4.87
C PHE A 55 -7.27 37.22 -6.13
N THR A 56 -6.23 37.44 -6.93
CA THR A 56 -5.97 36.63 -8.13
C THR A 56 -5.02 35.49 -7.76
N ASP A 57 -5.50 34.26 -7.80
CA ASP A 57 -4.66 33.08 -7.54
C ASP A 57 -3.56 32.99 -8.62
N PRO A 58 -2.27 33.05 -8.25
CA PRO A 58 -1.19 33.05 -9.24
C PRO A 58 -1.10 31.72 -9.99
N SER A 59 -1.55 30.62 -9.40
CA SER A 59 -1.45 29.31 -10.03
C SER A 59 -2.46 29.18 -11.18
N LEU A 60 -1.97 28.76 -12.34
CA LEU A 60 -2.80 28.55 -13.52
C LEU A 60 -3.84 27.44 -13.27
N ILE A 61 -3.44 26.37 -12.57
CA ILE A 61 -4.34 25.25 -12.30
C ILE A 61 -5.53 25.64 -11.43
N HIS A 62 -5.37 26.54 -10.45
CA HIS A 62 -6.50 27.00 -9.64
C HIS A 62 -7.41 27.99 -10.39
N ARG A 63 -6.90 28.67 -11.42
CA ARG A 63 -7.68 29.57 -12.27
C ARG A 63 -8.43 28.83 -13.36
N CYS A 64 -7.81 27.80 -13.95
CA CYS A 64 -8.37 27.03 -15.04
C CYS A 64 -9.28 25.90 -14.58
N LEU A 65 -9.11 25.40 -13.36
CA LEU A 65 -9.88 24.27 -12.83
C LEU A 65 -10.79 24.72 -11.67
N PRO A 66 -12.13 24.67 -11.86
CA PRO A 66 -13.09 24.83 -10.77
C PRO A 66 -12.84 23.86 -9.62
N ASP A 67 -13.23 24.25 -8.41
CA ASP A 67 -12.97 23.48 -7.19
C ASP A 67 -13.70 22.12 -7.20
N GLU A 68 -14.86 22.04 -7.85
CA GLU A 68 -15.63 20.81 -8.02
C GLU A 68 -14.86 19.79 -8.85
N LEU A 69 -14.24 20.23 -9.95
CA LEU A 69 -13.42 19.37 -10.80
C LEU A 69 -12.12 18.96 -10.10
N LEU A 70 -11.53 19.85 -9.29
CA LEU A 70 -10.37 19.53 -8.47
C LEU A 70 -10.71 18.44 -7.43
N LEU A 71 -11.84 18.57 -6.74
CA LEU A 71 -12.31 17.57 -5.79
C LEU A 71 -12.62 16.23 -6.47
N GLU A 72 -13.14 16.27 -7.69
CA GLU A 72 -13.47 15.09 -8.47
C GLU A 72 -12.23 14.39 -9.09
N VAL A 73 -11.14 15.15 -9.28
CA VAL A 73 -9.82 14.57 -9.54
C VAL A 73 -9.27 13.90 -8.28
N PHE A 74 -9.37 14.57 -7.12
CA PHE A 74 -8.93 14.01 -5.84
C PHE A 74 -9.73 12.77 -5.42
N SER A 75 -11.03 12.70 -5.71
CA SER A 75 -11.88 11.56 -5.37
C SER A 75 -11.43 10.25 -6.05
N ARG A 76 -10.70 10.36 -7.18
CA ARG A 76 -10.13 9.24 -7.94
C ARG A 76 -8.70 8.87 -7.54
N MET A 77 -8.02 9.69 -6.75
CA MET A 77 -6.64 9.45 -6.35
C MET A 77 -6.54 8.41 -5.25
N ASN A 78 -5.40 7.72 -5.18
CA ASN A 78 -5.11 6.86 -4.04
C ASN A 78 -4.85 7.71 -2.78
N PRO A 79 -5.11 7.18 -1.56
CA PRO A 79 -5.00 7.95 -0.32
C PRO A 79 -3.59 8.47 -0.03
N TYR A 80 -2.56 7.75 -0.47
CA TYR A 80 -1.17 8.16 -0.33
C TYR A 80 -0.85 9.38 -1.21
N THR A 81 -1.36 9.40 -2.44
CA THR A 81 -1.24 10.51 -3.39
C THR A 81 -2.05 11.70 -2.92
N LEU A 82 -3.21 11.50 -2.29
CA LEU A 82 -3.92 12.56 -1.56
C LEU A 82 -3.05 13.14 -0.43
N GLY A 83 -2.35 12.30 0.34
CA GLY A 83 -1.37 12.77 1.31
C GLY A 83 -0.30 13.68 0.70
N ARG A 84 0.30 13.26 -0.43
CA ARG A 84 1.31 14.08 -1.14
C ARG A 84 0.72 15.37 -1.73
N ALA A 85 -0.50 15.31 -2.27
CA ALA A 85 -1.20 16.47 -2.81
C ALA A 85 -1.43 17.54 -1.72
N ALA A 86 -1.67 17.14 -0.46
CA ALA A 86 -1.80 18.07 0.67
C ALA A 86 -0.49 18.81 1.03
N CYS A 87 0.65 18.34 0.51
CA CYS A 87 1.96 18.97 0.66
C CYS A 87 2.30 19.96 -0.47
N VAL A 88 1.54 19.98 -1.58
CA VAL A 88 1.82 20.83 -2.74
C VAL A 88 1.55 22.30 -2.45
N CYS A 89 0.35 22.63 -1.98
CA CYS A 89 -0.03 24.00 -1.67
C CYS A 89 -1.11 24.06 -0.57
N ARG A 90 -1.35 25.26 -0.03
CA ARG A 90 -2.34 25.48 1.03
C ARG A 90 -3.79 25.19 0.56
N LYS A 91 -4.14 25.55 -0.69
CA LYS A 91 -5.47 25.27 -1.27
C LYS A 91 -5.75 23.76 -1.29
N TRP A 92 -4.80 22.97 -1.81
CA TRP A 92 -4.94 21.51 -1.88
C TRP A 92 -5.00 20.90 -0.48
N ARG A 93 -4.15 21.38 0.45
CA ARG A 93 -4.20 20.95 1.84
C ARG A 93 -5.58 21.15 2.48
N TYR A 94 -6.28 22.25 2.18
CA TYR A 94 -7.64 22.47 2.67
C TYR A 94 -8.67 21.63 1.92
N ALA A 95 -8.59 21.53 0.60
CA ALA A 95 -9.50 20.70 -0.19
C ALA A 95 -9.48 19.23 0.26
N ILE A 96 -8.30 18.69 0.56
CA ILE A 96 -8.10 17.29 1.00
C ILE A 96 -8.63 17.02 2.43
N ARG A 97 -8.91 18.08 3.20
CA ARG A 97 -9.59 17.93 4.50
C ARG A 97 -11.07 17.55 4.35
N ASN A 98 -11.65 17.70 3.15
CA ASN A 98 -13.00 17.23 2.89
C ASN A 98 -13.11 15.73 3.24
N PRO A 99 -13.96 15.34 4.21
CA PRO A 99 -14.04 13.96 4.66
C PRO A 99 -14.49 13.01 3.54
N ASN A 100 -15.32 13.46 2.61
CA ASN A 100 -15.89 12.61 1.56
C ASN A 100 -14.83 12.03 0.61
N LEU A 101 -13.68 12.70 0.45
CA LEU A 101 -12.56 12.18 -0.36
C LEU A 101 -11.99 10.87 0.19
N TRP A 102 -12.17 10.61 1.49
CA TRP A 102 -11.64 9.44 2.17
C TRP A 102 -12.63 8.28 2.25
N ARG A 103 -13.91 8.51 1.91
CA ARG A 103 -14.97 7.50 2.00
C ARG A 103 -14.66 6.24 1.19
N ASN A 104 -14.33 6.41 -0.08
CA ASN A 104 -14.01 5.28 -0.98
C ASN A 104 -12.78 4.51 -0.50
N ALA A 105 -11.79 5.23 0.04
CA ALA A 105 -10.59 4.62 0.61
C ALA A 105 -10.92 3.75 1.83
N CYS A 106 -11.75 4.27 2.75
CA CYS A 106 -12.18 3.52 3.93
C CYS A 106 -12.99 2.28 3.55
N LEU A 107 -13.99 2.43 2.67
CA LEU A 107 -14.83 1.31 2.24
C LEU A 107 -14.01 0.21 1.54
N LYS A 108 -12.99 0.58 0.76
CA LYS A 108 -12.11 -0.37 0.09
C LYS A 108 -11.21 -1.14 1.06
N ILE A 109 -10.66 -0.48 2.07
CA ILE A 109 -9.70 -1.11 2.99
C ILE A 109 -10.37 -1.93 4.08
N TRP A 110 -11.49 -1.47 4.61
CA TRP A 110 -12.27 -2.21 5.60
C TRP A 110 -13.45 -2.95 4.97
N GLN A 111 -13.30 -3.37 3.71
CA GLN A 111 -14.35 -4.09 2.96
C GLN A 111 -14.84 -5.35 3.69
N ALA A 112 -13.96 -6.03 4.43
CA ALA A 112 -14.27 -7.25 5.16
C ALA A 112 -15.32 -7.03 6.27
N SER A 113 -15.40 -5.84 6.86
CA SER A 113 -16.43 -5.52 7.87
C SER A 113 -17.83 -5.31 7.25
N GLY A 114 -17.92 -5.14 5.93
CA GLY A 114 -19.14 -4.77 5.23
C GLY A 114 -19.41 -3.26 5.21
N VAL A 115 -20.19 -2.81 4.22
CA VAL A 115 -20.48 -1.39 3.99
C VAL A 115 -21.26 -0.80 5.17
N GLU A 116 -22.36 -1.44 5.56
CA GLU A 116 -23.26 -0.96 6.63
C GLU A 116 -22.52 -0.80 7.97
N THR A 117 -21.74 -1.80 8.35
CA THR A 117 -20.92 -1.77 9.57
C THR A 117 -19.93 -0.59 9.55
N ASN A 118 -19.30 -0.32 8.41
CA ASN A 118 -18.38 0.81 8.28
C ASN A 118 -19.10 2.16 8.42
N TYR A 119 -20.31 2.31 7.90
CA TYR A 119 -21.13 3.51 8.14
C TYR A 119 -21.43 3.71 9.61
N ARG A 120 -21.88 2.65 10.28
CA ARG A 120 -22.15 2.67 11.72
C ARG A 120 -20.92 3.09 12.52
N ILE A 121 -19.76 2.49 12.23
CA ILE A 121 -18.47 2.80 12.86
C ILE A 121 -18.08 4.28 12.64
N VAL A 122 -18.23 4.81 11.42
CA VAL A 122 -17.89 6.21 11.13
C VAL A 122 -18.76 7.17 11.94
N HIS A 123 -20.05 6.90 12.03
CA HIS A 123 -20.97 7.73 12.80
C HIS A 123 -20.75 7.60 14.32
N SER A 124 -20.53 6.38 14.84
CA SER A 124 -20.44 6.14 16.28
C SER A 124 -19.07 6.47 16.90
N LEU A 125 -17.97 6.15 16.20
CA LEU A 125 -16.61 6.27 16.76
C LEU A 125 -15.82 7.46 16.19
N TYR A 126 -16.25 8.02 15.05
CA TYR A 126 -15.49 9.03 14.31
C TYR A 126 -16.28 10.28 13.93
N ASP A 127 -17.39 10.57 14.64
CA ASP A 127 -18.23 11.77 14.47
C ASP A 127 -18.72 11.99 13.03
N GLY A 128 -18.96 10.92 12.28
CA GLY A 128 -19.37 11.00 10.88
C GLY A 128 -18.23 11.36 9.90
N SER A 129 -16.98 11.48 10.36
CA SER A 129 -15.84 11.90 9.54
C SER A 129 -15.03 10.73 9.01
N TRP A 130 -15.21 10.41 7.72
CA TRP A 130 -14.41 9.41 7.00
C TRP A 130 -12.91 9.68 7.08
N ARG A 131 -12.50 10.96 7.06
CA ARG A 131 -11.08 11.34 7.22
C ARG A 131 -10.56 10.99 8.61
N LYS A 132 -11.36 11.23 9.66
CA LYS A 132 -10.98 10.87 11.05
C LYS A 132 -10.85 9.35 11.15
N MET A 133 -11.81 8.59 10.64
CA MET A 133 -11.71 7.13 10.56
C MET A 133 -10.44 6.67 9.84
N TRP A 134 -10.15 7.22 8.65
CA TRP A 134 -8.96 6.85 7.88
C TRP A 134 -7.66 7.02 8.68
N VAL A 135 -7.58 8.14 9.39
CA VAL A 135 -6.37 8.57 10.09
C VAL A 135 -6.17 7.84 11.42
N TRP A 136 -7.26 7.53 12.13
CA TRP A 136 -7.20 6.95 13.48
C TRP A 136 -7.39 5.42 13.52
N ARG A 137 -8.10 4.84 12.55
CA ARG A 137 -8.31 3.38 12.51
C ARG A 137 -7.04 2.68 12.02
N PRO A 138 -6.52 1.69 12.77
CA PRO A 138 -5.40 0.87 12.32
C PRO A 138 -5.70 0.17 10.98
N ARG A 139 -4.70 0.13 10.11
CA ARG A 139 -4.76 -0.57 8.81
C ARG A 139 -3.36 -0.94 8.35
N ILE A 140 -3.23 -2.14 7.79
CA ILE A 140 -2.04 -2.56 7.07
C ILE A 140 -2.03 -1.92 5.68
N ARG A 141 -0.84 -1.58 5.19
CA ARG A 141 -0.63 -1.02 3.85
C ARG A 141 -0.32 -2.11 2.84
N ASN A 142 -1.02 -2.07 1.71
CA ASN A 142 -0.95 -3.11 0.66
C ASN A 142 -0.28 -2.58 -0.63
N ASP A 143 0.13 -1.31 -0.62
CA ASP A 143 0.72 -0.57 -1.73
C ASP A 143 2.27 -0.55 -1.70
N GLY A 144 2.88 -1.52 -1.02
CA GLY A 144 4.33 -1.60 -0.88
C GLY A 144 4.78 -2.86 -0.14
N LEU A 145 6.01 -2.79 0.38
CA LEU A 145 6.65 -3.84 1.15
C LEU A 145 6.98 -3.35 2.55
N TYR A 146 6.78 -4.19 3.54
CA TYR A 146 7.36 -4.02 4.86
C TYR A 146 8.72 -4.72 4.86
N VAL A 147 9.77 -3.98 5.19
CA VAL A 147 11.15 -4.44 5.09
C VAL A 147 11.85 -4.33 6.44
N SER A 148 12.35 -5.45 6.96
CA SER A 148 13.16 -5.51 8.17
C SER A 148 14.60 -5.80 7.76
N ARG A 149 15.53 -4.89 8.07
CA ARG A 149 16.95 -5.01 7.74
C ARG A 149 17.71 -5.52 8.96
N ASN A 150 18.37 -6.66 8.82
CA ASN A 150 19.08 -7.32 9.90
C ASN A 150 20.55 -7.52 9.53
N THR A 151 21.44 -7.19 10.47
CA THR A 151 22.88 -7.40 10.34
C THR A 151 23.37 -8.33 11.43
N TYR A 152 24.31 -9.20 11.09
CA TYR A 152 25.03 -10.00 12.07
C TYR A 152 26.48 -10.18 11.66
N ILE A 153 27.30 -10.52 12.64
CA ILE A 153 28.73 -10.71 12.47
C ILE A 153 29.03 -12.20 12.34
N ARG A 154 29.67 -12.59 11.24
CA ARG A 154 30.17 -13.95 11.01
C ARG A 154 31.69 -13.94 11.04
N THR A 155 32.28 -14.82 11.83
CA THR A 155 33.73 -15.04 11.84
C THR A 155 34.14 -15.71 10.51
N GLY A 156 35.16 -15.15 9.86
CA GLY A 156 35.78 -15.74 8.68
C GLY A 156 36.70 -16.91 9.05
N VAL A 157 37.14 -17.66 8.04
CA VAL A 157 38.16 -18.70 8.22
C VAL A 157 39.51 -18.01 8.35
N ALA A 158 40.15 -18.14 9.51
CA ALA A 158 41.49 -17.62 9.73
C ALA A 158 42.52 -18.62 9.16
N GLU A 159 43.11 -18.31 8.00
CA GLU A 159 44.17 -19.13 7.41
C GLU A 159 45.52 -18.95 8.14
N TRP A 160 45.73 -17.83 8.84
CA TRP A 160 46.96 -17.52 9.59
C TRP A 160 46.66 -16.84 10.94
N LYS A 161 47.47 -17.12 11.96
CA LYS A 161 47.30 -16.65 13.37
C LYS A 161 47.42 -15.13 13.60
N VAL A 162 47.52 -14.31 12.55
CA VAL A 162 47.84 -12.87 12.66
C VAL A 162 46.60 -11.99 12.72
N THR A 163 45.49 -12.37 12.06
CA THR A 163 44.24 -11.59 12.07
C THR A 163 43.02 -12.50 12.00
N ASN A 164 42.00 -12.23 12.83
CA ASN A 164 40.70 -12.89 12.74
C ASN A 164 39.80 -12.10 11.78
N PRO A 165 39.59 -12.54 10.53
CA PRO A 165 38.70 -11.86 9.60
C PRO A 165 37.26 -11.95 10.08
N VAL A 166 36.51 -10.87 9.92
CA VAL A 166 35.12 -10.76 10.34
C VAL A 166 34.28 -10.21 9.19
N HIS A 167 33.15 -10.87 8.90
CA HIS A 167 32.22 -10.47 7.86
C HIS A 167 30.92 -9.94 8.48
N VAL A 168 30.56 -8.71 8.16
CA VAL A 168 29.24 -8.17 8.48
C VAL A 168 28.27 -8.62 7.39
N VAL A 169 27.39 -9.55 7.75
CA VAL A 169 26.36 -10.06 6.84
C VAL A 169 25.09 -9.26 7.02
N CYS A 170 24.56 -8.73 5.93
CA CYS A 170 23.28 -8.01 5.90
C CYS A 170 22.25 -8.83 5.12
N TYR A 171 21.08 -9.01 5.73
CA TYR A 171 19.94 -9.64 5.09
C TYR A 171 18.66 -8.88 5.42
N TYR A 172 17.62 -9.12 4.64
CA TYR A 172 16.34 -8.47 4.74
C TYR A 172 15.23 -9.51 4.86
N ARG A 173 14.23 -9.20 5.67
CA ARG A 173 12.94 -9.90 5.66
C ARG A 173 11.92 -8.98 4.99
N TYR A 174 11.20 -9.53 4.03
CA TYR A 174 10.22 -8.83 3.22
C TYR A 174 8.83 -9.39 3.49
N LEU A 175 7.88 -8.51 3.80
CA LEU A 175 6.46 -8.81 3.97
C LEU A 175 5.66 -8.00 2.96
N ARG A 176 4.73 -8.66 2.25
CA ARG A 176 3.75 -8.00 1.39
C ARG A 176 2.35 -8.48 1.74
N PHE A 177 1.46 -7.57 2.12
CA PHE A 177 0.10 -7.91 2.51
C PHE A 177 -0.90 -7.66 1.37
N TYR A 178 -1.97 -8.47 1.33
CA TYR A 178 -3.07 -8.33 0.38
C TYR A 178 -4.41 -8.14 1.09
N PRO A 179 -5.38 -7.40 0.49
CA PRO A 179 -6.70 -7.19 1.10
C PRO A 179 -7.50 -8.48 1.39
N SER A 180 -7.08 -9.62 0.84
CA SER A 180 -7.70 -10.92 1.03
C SER A 180 -7.33 -11.60 2.36
N GLY A 181 -6.46 -11.02 3.19
CA GLY A 181 -5.90 -11.70 4.36
C GLY A 181 -4.70 -12.60 4.04
N LYS A 182 -4.22 -12.61 2.78
CA LYS A 182 -3.00 -13.33 2.39
C LYS A 182 -1.78 -12.41 2.45
N PHE A 183 -0.61 -12.96 2.73
CA PHE A 183 0.66 -12.23 2.62
C PHE A 183 1.75 -13.06 1.93
N LEU A 184 2.78 -12.35 1.44
CA LEU A 184 4.02 -12.95 0.96
C LEU A 184 5.16 -12.67 1.93
N TYR A 185 6.03 -13.66 2.06
CA TYR A 185 7.23 -13.61 2.87
C TYR A 185 8.46 -14.01 2.07
N LYS A 186 9.55 -13.26 2.25
CA LYS A 186 10.86 -13.63 1.69
C LYS A 186 11.98 -13.17 2.61
N ILE A 187 12.99 -14.03 2.77
CA ILE A 187 14.29 -13.66 3.35
C ILE A 187 15.29 -13.60 2.20
N SER A 188 16.08 -12.53 2.11
CA SER A 188 17.08 -12.37 1.06
C SER A 188 18.17 -11.38 1.45
N SER A 189 19.38 -11.55 0.91
CA SER A 189 20.45 -10.53 0.96
C SER A 189 20.31 -9.46 -0.13
N GLN A 190 19.40 -9.67 -1.10
CA GLN A 190 19.13 -8.72 -2.17
C GLN A 190 18.40 -7.47 -1.65
N LYS A 191 18.63 -6.34 -2.33
CA LYS A 191 18.08 -5.03 -1.98
C LYS A 191 16.61 -4.91 -2.37
N VAL A 192 15.93 -3.90 -1.83
CA VAL A 192 14.49 -3.66 -2.03
C VAL A 192 14.15 -3.56 -3.52
N LYS A 193 14.91 -2.75 -4.27
CA LYS A 193 14.69 -2.52 -5.71
C LYS A 193 14.70 -3.81 -6.56
N ASP A 194 15.48 -4.81 -6.14
CA ASP A 194 15.64 -6.06 -6.88
C ASP A 194 14.52 -7.06 -6.50
N VAL A 195 14.16 -7.09 -5.22
CA VAL A 195 13.14 -8.00 -4.66
C VAL A 195 11.70 -7.59 -5.02
N VAL A 196 11.44 -6.31 -5.29
CA VAL A 196 10.08 -5.84 -5.64
C VAL A 196 9.51 -6.56 -6.85
N LYS A 197 10.35 -6.95 -7.82
CA LYS A 197 9.92 -7.67 -9.02
C LYS A 197 9.36 -9.06 -8.67
N CYS A 198 10.09 -9.85 -7.88
CA CYS A 198 9.64 -11.19 -7.49
C CYS A 198 8.51 -11.15 -6.46
N MET A 199 8.47 -10.14 -5.57
CA MET A 199 7.33 -9.97 -4.66
C MET A 199 6.05 -9.51 -5.40
N ASN A 200 6.18 -8.94 -6.60
CA ASN A 200 5.04 -8.57 -7.46
C ASN A 200 4.50 -9.73 -8.27
N ARG A 201 5.39 -10.54 -8.85
CA ARG A 201 5.08 -11.71 -9.66
C ARG A 201 5.85 -12.91 -9.12
N ALA A 202 5.39 -13.44 -8.00
CA ALA A 202 6.07 -14.52 -7.31
C ALA A 202 6.05 -15.80 -8.16
N SER A 203 7.23 -16.30 -8.51
CA SER A 203 7.41 -17.66 -9.03
C SER A 203 7.88 -18.59 -7.92
N LYS A 204 7.71 -19.91 -8.10
CA LYS A 204 8.22 -20.90 -7.13
C LYS A 204 9.75 -20.83 -6.96
N ALA A 205 10.48 -20.39 -7.99
CA ALA A 205 11.94 -20.30 -7.96
C ALA A 205 12.45 -19.11 -7.12
N ASP A 206 11.60 -18.14 -6.78
CA ASP A 206 12.02 -16.92 -6.10
C ASP A 206 12.13 -17.08 -4.57
N CYS A 207 11.91 -18.28 -4.02
CA CYS A 207 11.84 -18.52 -2.57
C CYS A 207 10.92 -17.52 -1.86
N VAL A 208 9.75 -17.29 -2.45
CA VAL A 208 8.68 -16.46 -1.89
C VAL A 208 7.61 -17.38 -1.34
N PHE A 209 7.33 -17.24 -0.05
CA PHE A 209 6.37 -18.07 0.67
C PHE A 209 5.07 -17.30 0.85
N LYS A 210 3.94 -18.02 0.80
CA LYS A 210 2.61 -17.47 0.99
C LYS A 210 2.11 -17.88 2.38
N GLY A 211 1.34 -17.01 2.99
CA GLY A 211 0.68 -17.30 4.26
C GLY A 211 -0.57 -16.46 4.47
N ASP A 212 -1.15 -16.61 5.65
CA ASP A 212 -2.35 -15.92 6.11
C ASP A 212 -2.01 -14.94 7.22
N TYR A 213 -2.75 -13.83 7.24
CA TYR A 213 -2.65 -12.84 8.29
C TYR A 213 -4.01 -12.32 8.72
N ILE A 214 -4.09 -11.95 9.99
CA ILE A 214 -5.22 -11.24 10.56
C ILE A 214 -4.71 -9.99 11.29
N LEU A 215 -5.51 -8.92 11.22
CA LEU A 215 -5.26 -7.67 11.95
C LEU A 215 -6.38 -7.50 12.98
N THR A 216 -6.03 -7.56 14.25
CA THR A 216 -6.92 -7.31 15.38
C THR A 216 -6.43 -6.08 16.11
N GLU A 217 -7.19 -4.99 16.04
CA GLU A 217 -6.79 -3.68 16.58
C GLU A 217 -5.43 -3.21 16.01
N ASP A 218 -4.35 -3.25 16.80
CA ASP A 218 -2.99 -2.93 16.39
C ASP A 218 -2.07 -4.16 16.27
N GLN A 219 -2.58 -5.38 16.48
CA GLN A 219 -1.81 -6.61 16.42
C GLN A 219 -2.04 -7.34 15.11
N VAL A 220 -0.93 -7.72 14.47
CA VAL A 220 -0.92 -8.52 13.24
C VAL A 220 -0.39 -9.90 13.56
N GLU A 221 -1.24 -10.91 13.42
CA GLU A 221 -0.83 -12.29 13.51
C GLU A 221 -0.67 -12.86 12.11
N THR A 222 0.41 -13.61 11.92
CA THR A 222 0.76 -14.18 10.63
C THR A 222 1.18 -15.63 10.79
N ALA A 223 0.78 -16.48 9.85
CA ALA A 223 1.20 -17.86 9.76
C ALA A 223 1.54 -18.21 8.31
N LEU A 224 2.69 -18.84 8.09
CA LEU A 224 3.08 -19.37 6.79
C LEU A 224 3.75 -20.72 6.92
N LEU A 225 3.60 -21.56 5.90
CA LEU A 225 4.19 -22.90 5.84
C LEU A 225 5.42 -22.91 4.94
N TYR A 226 6.54 -23.40 5.46
CA TYR A 226 7.70 -23.74 4.64
C TYR A 226 7.53 -25.14 4.05
N PRO A 227 7.59 -25.27 2.71
CA PRO A 227 7.68 -26.58 2.07
C PRO A 227 9.08 -27.16 2.30
N GLY A 228 9.14 -28.42 2.72
CA GLY A 228 10.38 -29.14 2.99
C GLY A 228 10.10 -30.64 3.17
N LEU A 229 11.13 -31.39 3.56
CA LEU A 229 10.97 -32.81 3.96
C LEU A 229 10.02 -32.96 5.15
N ARG A 230 10.01 -31.96 6.04
CA ARG A 230 9.05 -31.80 7.13
C ARG A 230 8.47 -30.41 7.06
N TYR A 231 7.17 -30.30 7.28
CA TYR A 231 6.49 -29.02 7.26
C TYR A 231 6.88 -28.21 8.49
N THR A 232 7.37 -27.00 8.27
CA THR A 232 7.70 -26.05 9.33
C THR A 232 6.84 -24.82 9.17
N LEU A 233 6.09 -24.48 10.20
CA LEU A 233 5.27 -23.27 10.22
C LEU A 233 6.04 -22.13 10.85
N LEU A 234 6.02 -20.96 10.22
CA LEU A 234 6.52 -19.71 10.78
C LEU A 234 5.34 -18.87 11.23
N ARG A 235 5.29 -18.61 12.54
CA ARG A 235 4.33 -17.71 13.18
C ARG A 235 5.01 -16.41 13.57
N MET A 236 4.39 -15.28 13.22
CA MET A 236 4.86 -13.97 13.66
C MET A 236 3.71 -13.20 14.29
N ARG A 237 3.95 -12.66 15.49
CA ARG A 237 3.09 -11.63 16.10
C ARG A 237 3.78 -10.29 15.97
N LEU A 238 3.12 -9.36 15.32
CA LEU A 238 3.65 -8.05 15.02
C LEU A 238 2.74 -6.97 15.60
N ARG A 239 3.32 -5.82 15.96
CA ARG A 239 2.56 -4.64 16.38
C ARG A 239 2.62 -3.56 15.31
N LEU A 240 1.46 -3.16 14.81
CA LEU A 240 1.33 -2.05 13.87
C LEU A 240 1.56 -0.72 14.58
N ARG A 241 2.55 0.03 14.10
CA ARG A 241 2.84 1.40 14.53
C ARG A 241 2.89 2.34 13.33
N GLY A 242 2.88 3.64 13.62
CA GLY A 242 3.12 4.69 12.64
C GLY A 242 4.14 5.70 13.16
N THR A 243 5.02 6.19 12.29
CA THR A 243 5.93 7.30 12.61
C THR A 243 5.17 8.59 12.91
N THR A 244 4.02 8.74 12.26
CA THR A 244 3.05 9.80 12.52
C THR A 244 1.67 9.18 12.56
N LEU A 245 0.74 9.92 13.15
CA LEU A 245 -0.65 9.52 13.25
C LEU A 245 -1.24 9.21 11.86
N GLY A 246 -1.78 8.00 11.69
CA GLY A 246 -2.35 7.49 10.44
C GLY A 246 -1.34 7.00 9.39
N ALA A 247 -0.03 6.99 9.67
CA ALA A 247 0.98 6.51 8.73
C ALA A 247 0.98 4.98 8.56
N ASN A 248 0.81 4.24 9.67
CA ASN A 248 0.78 2.78 9.74
C ASN A 248 1.90 2.08 8.95
N ASN A 249 3.10 2.64 9.07
CA ASN A 249 4.28 2.33 8.26
C ASN A 249 5.36 1.55 9.03
N ARG A 250 5.02 1.00 10.20
CA ARG A 250 5.92 0.22 11.06
C ARG A 250 5.25 -1.05 11.55
N LEU A 251 5.99 -2.15 11.58
CA LEU A 251 5.59 -3.38 12.26
C LEU A 251 6.71 -3.81 13.20
N ASP A 252 6.49 -3.71 14.50
CA ASP A 252 7.45 -4.24 15.48
C ASP A 252 7.25 -5.75 15.58
N VAL A 253 8.37 -6.49 15.66
CA VAL A 253 8.30 -7.93 15.86
C VAL A 253 8.16 -8.20 17.36
N LEU A 254 6.97 -8.59 17.79
CA LEU A 254 6.74 -8.99 19.18
C LEU A 254 7.24 -10.42 19.42
N LYS A 255 6.88 -11.34 18.50
CA LYS A 255 7.29 -12.74 18.54
C LYS A 255 7.51 -13.29 17.13
N LEU A 256 8.49 -14.19 17.03
CA LEU A 256 8.84 -14.91 15.81
C LEU A 256 9.14 -16.36 16.21
N VAL A 257 8.27 -17.29 15.83
CA VAL A 257 8.35 -18.70 16.26
C VAL A 257 8.28 -19.61 15.04
N THR A 258 9.12 -20.64 15.00
CA THR A 258 9.01 -21.74 14.04
C THR A 258 8.60 -23.02 14.74
N THR A 259 7.57 -23.71 14.24
CA THR A 259 7.03 -24.93 14.83
C THR A 259 6.89 -26.04 13.79
N GLY A 260 6.92 -27.29 14.25
CA GLY A 260 6.68 -28.46 13.43
C GLY A 260 5.19 -28.71 13.23
N VAL A 261 4.80 -29.14 12.01
CA VAL A 261 3.42 -29.46 11.67
C VAL A 261 3.35 -30.80 10.96
N ASN A 262 2.39 -31.64 11.34
CA ASN A 262 2.15 -32.93 10.70
C ASN A 262 1.45 -32.77 9.35
N GLU A 263 1.65 -33.74 8.45
CA GLU A 263 0.99 -33.72 7.14
C GLU A 263 -0.54 -33.79 7.23
N SER A 264 -1.09 -34.42 8.28
CA SER A 264 -2.54 -34.50 8.51
C SER A 264 -3.18 -33.12 8.72
N GLU A 265 -2.56 -32.28 9.53
CA GLU A 265 -3.03 -30.92 9.82
C GLU A 265 -3.03 -30.05 8.55
N VAL A 266 -1.94 -30.15 7.77
CA VAL A 266 -1.82 -29.43 6.49
C VAL A 266 -2.90 -29.89 5.51
N ARG A 267 -3.23 -31.19 5.46
CA ARG A 267 -4.29 -31.70 4.58
C ARG A 267 -5.68 -31.27 5.02
N ASN A 268 -5.94 -31.17 6.31
CA ASN A 268 -7.25 -30.82 6.87
C ASN A 268 -7.59 -29.34 6.61
N HIS A 269 -6.62 -28.45 6.77
CA HIS A 269 -6.82 -27.00 6.65
C HIS A 269 -6.49 -26.43 5.26
N GLY A 270 -5.81 -27.21 4.42
CA GLY A 270 -5.54 -26.86 3.03
C GLY A 270 -4.77 -25.55 2.89
N ASP A 271 -5.44 -24.51 2.39
CA ASP A 271 -4.86 -23.18 2.14
C ASP A 271 -5.01 -22.21 3.32
N ASP A 272 -5.70 -22.58 4.41
CA ASP A 272 -5.90 -21.74 5.60
C ASP A 272 -4.79 -21.99 6.64
N MET A 273 -3.73 -21.19 6.58
CA MET A 273 -2.57 -21.35 7.46
C MET A 273 -2.84 -20.88 8.89
N LEU A 274 -3.81 -19.98 9.10
CA LEU A 274 -4.18 -19.51 10.45
C LEU A 274 -5.06 -20.55 11.14
N GLY A 275 -5.96 -21.21 10.41
CA GLY A 275 -6.78 -22.30 10.94
C GLY A 275 -5.96 -23.47 11.48
N ILE A 276 -4.79 -23.77 10.88
CA ILE A 276 -3.88 -24.82 11.38
C ILE A 276 -3.47 -24.57 12.83
N VAL A 277 -3.30 -23.31 13.22
CA VAL A 277 -2.76 -22.92 14.53
C VAL A 277 -3.77 -22.26 15.44
N GLU A 278 -5.05 -22.33 15.07
CA GLU A 278 -6.12 -21.86 15.91
C GLU A 278 -6.16 -22.71 17.20
N GLY A 279 -6.04 -22.05 18.35
CA GLY A 279 -6.02 -22.72 19.65
C GLY A 279 -4.68 -23.34 20.06
N TRP A 280 -3.63 -23.27 19.23
CA TRP A 280 -2.31 -23.77 19.61
C TRP A 280 -1.65 -22.87 20.65
N GLU A 281 -0.96 -23.48 21.60
CA GLU A 281 -0.04 -22.76 22.48
C GLU A 281 1.19 -22.25 21.71
N GLU A 282 1.88 -21.27 22.30
CA GLU A 282 2.96 -20.55 21.61
C GLU A 282 4.19 -21.41 21.32
N ASP A 283 4.49 -22.36 22.21
CA ASP A 283 5.63 -23.28 22.10
C ASP A 283 5.18 -24.70 21.69
N GLU A 284 3.94 -24.83 21.22
CA GLU A 284 3.39 -26.10 20.78
C GLU A 284 3.98 -26.52 19.43
N THR A 285 4.35 -27.80 19.34
CA THR A 285 4.74 -28.44 18.08
C THR A 285 3.95 -29.72 17.90
N HIS A 286 3.46 -29.95 16.69
CA HIS A 286 2.72 -31.16 16.37
C HIS A 286 3.58 -32.19 15.66
N ASP A 287 4.81 -31.85 15.28
CA ASP A 287 5.83 -32.79 14.81
C ASP A 287 6.91 -32.94 15.92
N PRO A 288 7.05 -34.13 16.53
CA PRO A 288 7.97 -34.36 17.64
C PRO A 288 9.44 -34.19 17.22
N ASP A 289 9.75 -34.31 15.93
CA ASP A 289 11.11 -34.17 15.42
C ASP A 289 11.47 -32.73 15.05
N VAL A 290 10.51 -31.81 15.07
CA VAL A 290 10.70 -30.38 14.78
C VAL A 290 10.23 -29.56 15.98
N PRO A 291 11.13 -29.17 16.91
CA PRO A 291 10.73 -28.44 18.10
C PRO A 291 10.22 -27.03 17.77
N ALA A 292 9.39 -26.49 18.65
CA ALA A 292 9.07 -25.07 18.63
C ALA A 292 10.33 -24.25 18.99
N ILE A 293 10.70 -23.31 18.14
CA ILE A 293 11.87 -22.44 18.34
C ILE A 293 11.42 -20.99 18.30
N SER A 294 11.56 -20.31 19.44
CA SER A 294 11.40 -18.86 19.54
C SER A 294 12.70 -18.15 19.14
N HIS A 295 12.61 -17.24 18.17
CA HIS A 295 13.76 -16.53 17.62
C HIS A 295 13.97 -15.21 18.36
N GLY A 296 15.08 -15.11 19.12
CA GLY A 296 15.45 -13.87 19.83
C GLY A 296 16.31 -12.88 19.03
N ARG A 297 16.75 -13.26 17.81
CA ARG A 297 17.66 -12.45 16.98
C ARG A 297 16.98 -12.04 15.67
N GLY A 298 17.42 -10.91 15.11
CA GLY A 298 16.89 -10.41 13.85
C GLY A 298 15.45 -9.92 13.94
N LEU A 299 15.09 -9.35 15.08
CA LEU A 299 13.76 -8.81 15.40
C LEU A 299 13.66 -7.30 15.10
N THR A 300 14.49 -6.80 14.17
CA THR A 300 14.42 -5.38 13.81
C THR A 300 13.03 -5.06 13.23
N PRO A 301 12.39 -3.96 13.67
CA PRO A 301 11.08 -3.56 13.15
C PRO A 301 11.06 -3.45 11.63
N PHE A 302 9.94 -3.85 11.03
CA PHE A 302 9.73 -3.66 9.60
C PHE A 302 9.36 -2.20 9.31
N VAL A 303 9.99 -1.65 8.30
CA VAL A 303 9.72 -0.32 7.75
C VAL A 303 9.00 -0.46 6.43
N PHE A 304 7.88 0.23 6.28
CA PHE A 304 7.14 0.25 5.02
C PHE A 304 7.87 1.07 3.95
N VAL A 305 7.98 0.50 2.76
CA VAL A 305 8.49 1.12 1.53
C VAL A 305 7.42 0.98 0.45
N SER A 306 6.92 2.11 -0.07
CA SER A 306 5.95 2.09 -1.16
C SER A 306 6.59 1.56 -2.45
N PHE A 307 5.79 0.98 -3.36
CA PHE A 307 6.33 0.54 -4.65
C PHE A 307 6.91 1.68 -5.48
N GLU A 308 6.39 2.90 -5.32
CA GLU A 308 6.90 4.09 -6.02
C GLU A 308 8.27 4.54 -5.50
N GLU A 309 8.57 4.28 -4.22
CA GLU A 309 9.84 4.66 -3.57
C GLU A 309 10.85 3.49 -3.51
N ALA A 310 10.50 2.33 -4.07
CA ALA A 310 11.32 1.13 -3.98
C ALA A 310 12.73 1.28 -4.56
N GLU A 311 12.86 2.04 -5.66
CA GLU A 311 14.15 2.28 -6.31
C GLU A 311 15.04 3.25 -5.53
N THR A 312 14.43 4.28 -4.94
CA THR A 312 15.11 5.37 -4.24
C THR A 312 15.24 5.14 -2.73
N SER A 313 14.69 4.04 -2.21
CA SER A 313 14.72 3.70 -0.79
C SER A 313 16.15 3.66 -0.23
N VAL A 314 16.34 4.27 0.94
CA VAL A 314 17.59 4.24 1.71
C VAL A 314 18.01 2.81 2.09
N LEU A 315 17.07 1.87 2.12
CA LEU A 315 17.36 0.45 2.39
C LEU A 315 18.15 -0.22 1.26
N ASN A 316 18.26 0.42 0.09
CA ASN A 316 19.14 0.00 -1.00
C ASN A 316 20.60 0.43 -0.78
N LEU A 317 20.90 1.26 0.22
CA LEU A 317 22.27 1.63 0.56
C LEU A 317 23.02 0.41 1.12
N PRO A 318 24.29 0.23 0.74
CA PRO A 318 25.10 -0.88 1.22
C PRO A 318 25.51 -0.67 2.70
N VAL A 319 26.08 -1.71 3.31
CA VAL A 319 26.43 -1.73 4.74
C VAL A 319 27.47 -0.67 5.10
N ASP A 320 28.41 -0.37 4.20
CA ASP A 320 29.43 0.67 4.37
C ASP A 320 28.84 2.09 4.50
N LYS A 321 27.65 2.34 3.95
CA LYS A 321 26.96 3.63 4.06
C LYS A 321 25.89 3.67 5.15
N MET A 322 25.55 2.51 5.70
CA MET A 322 24.49 2.36 6.68
C MET A 322 24.74 1.05 7.43
N ASP A 323 25.65 1.10 8.39
CA ASP A 323 26.03 0.01 9.28
C ASP A 323 24.92 -0.32 10.28
N TYR A 324 24.22 0.72 10.74
CA TYR A 324 23.08 0.63 11.65
C TYR A 324 21.85 1.33 11.07
N PHE A 325 20.71 0.63 11.03
CA PHE A 325 19.44 1.18 10.58
C PHE A 325 18.52 1.37 11.78
N VAL A 326 18.23 2.63 12.12
CA VAL A 326 17.21 2.96 13.13
C VAL A 326 15.86 2.98 12.42
N PRO A 327 14.92 2.08 12.75
CA PRO A 327 13.62 2.04 12.10
C PRO A 327 12.77 3.29 12.39
N GLY A 328 13.07 4.04 13.45
CA GLY A 328 12.31 5.21 13.90
C GLY A 328 11.09 4.85 14.73
#